data_AF-A0A285J5G7-F1
#
_entry.id   AF-A0A285J5G7-F1
#
_cell.length_a   1.000
_cell.length_b   1.000
_cell.length_c   1.000
_cell.angle_alpha   90.00
_cell.angle_beta   90.00
_cell.angle_gamma   90.00
#
_symmetry.space_group_name_H-M   'P 1'
#
loop_
_entity.id
_entity.type
_entity.pdbx_description
1 polymer ?
#
loop_
_entity_poly.entity_id
_entity_poly.type
_entity_poly.pdbx_seq_one_letter_code
_entity_poly.pdbx_strand_id
1 'polypeptide(L)'
;MWAVIGVWEIDPSVIDDLRAQVPLMASSKVGTPGFVHGTWTLDGHMIQVYADEENARRYHGAMLAQGAVEPQGVRCVVWDVAEVGAESSAPDRT
;
A
#
# COMPACT_ATOMS: atom_id res chain seq x y z
N MET A 1 -3.42 13.32 7.03
CA MET A 1 -2.52 12.25 6.55
C MET A 1 -3.08 11.72 5.24
N TRP A 2 -2.30 11.00 4.44
CA TRP A 2 -2.75 10.50 3.14
C TRP A 2 -2.34 9.04 2.96
N ALA A 3 -3.18 8.21 2.37
CA ALA A 3 -2.94 6.80 2.15
C ALA A 3 -2.87 6.48 0.67
N VAL A 4 -1.91 5.64 0.30
CA VAL A 4 -1.90 4.90 -0.96
C VAL A 4 -2.48 3.52 -0.69
N ILE A 5 -3.50 3.14 -1.45
CA ILE A 5 -4.26 1.91 -1.28
C ILE A 5 -4.06 1.05 -2.52
N GLY A 6 -3.62 -0.20 -2.30
CA GLY A 6 -3.45 -1.20 -3.35
C GLY A 6 -4.28 -2.44 -3.05
N VAL A 7 -5.06 -2.91 -4.03
CA VAL A 7 -5.77 -4.19 -3.97
C VAL A 7 -5.51 -4.93 -5.27
N TRP A 8 -5.14 -6.20 -5.15
CA TRP A 8 -4.83 -7.04 -6.30
C TRP A 8 -5.58 -8.35 -6.25
N GLU A 9 -5.98 -8.82 -7.44
CA GLU A 9 -6.27 -10.22 -7.67
C GLU A 9 -4.98 -10.92 -8.07
N ILE A 10 -4.69 -12.02 -7.37
CA ILE A 10 -3.43 -12.76 -7.52
C ILE A 10 -3.75 -14.14 -8.09
N ASP A 11 -3.09 -14.52 -9.18
CA ASP A 11 -3.15 -15.89 -9.69
C ASP A 11 -2.62 -16.86 -8.61
N PRO A 12 -3.38 -17.91 -8.25
CA PRO A 12 -2.93 -18.88 -7.24
C PRO A 12 -1.57 -19.51 -7.54
N SER A 13 -1.14 -19.57 -8.80
CA SER A 13 0.17 -20.11 -9.19
C SER A 13 1.35 -19.23 -8.78
N VAL A 14 1.14 -17.94 -8.46
CA VAL A 14 2.23 -17.00 -8.10
C VAL A 14 2.10 -16.44 -6.68
N ILE A 15 1.07 -16.85 -5.92
CA ILE A 15 0.77 -16.26 -4.60
C ILE A 15 1.88 -16.47 -3.58
N ASP A 16 2.53 -17.64 -3.57
CA ASP A 16 3.59 -17.95 -2.61
C ASP A 16 4.85 -17.12 -2.86
N ASP A 17 5.18 -16.89 -4.14
CA ASP A 17 6.29 -16.03 -4.54
C ASP A 17 6.06 -14.57 -4.13
N LEU A 18 4.82 -14.08 -4.25
CA LEU A 18 4.46 -12.74 -3.78
C LEU A 18 4.52 -12.63 -2.26
N ARG A 19 4.00 -13.62 -1.54
CA ARG A 19 4.05 -13.67 -0.07
C ARG A 19 5.48 -13.65 0.45
N ALA A 20 6.40 -14.33 -0.22
CA ALA A 20 7.82 -14.31 0.12
C ALA A 20 8.44 -12.90 -0.01
N GLN A 21 7.90 -12.04 -0.86
CA GLN A 21 8.38 -10.67 -1.06
C GLN A 21 7.75 -9.65 -0.11
N VAL A 22 6.63 -9.98 0.56
CA VAL A 22 5.93 -9.06 1.47
C VAL A 22 6.85 -8.45 2.54
N PRO A 23 7.71 -9.23 3.25
CA PRO A 23 8.64 -8.66 4.22
C PRO A 23 9.62 -7.65 3.61
N LEU A 24 10.12 -7.93 2.40
CA LEU A 24 11.05 -7.04 1.71
C LEU A 24 10.36 -5.72 1.34
N MET A 25 9.16 -5.78 0.80
CA MET A 25 8.43 -4.56 0.42
C MET A 25 7.98 -3.74 1.63
N ALA A 26 7.59 -4.38 2.73
CA ALA A 26 7.34 -3.69 3.99
C ALA A 26 8.60 -2.97 4.50
N SER A 27 9.76 -3.63 4.44
CA SER A 27 11.04 -3.06 4.90
C SER A 27 11.57 -1.93 4.00
N SER A 28 11.28 -1.96 2.70
CA SER A 28 11.72 -0.93 1.73
C SER A 28 11.18 0.47 2.02
N LYS A 29 10.21 0.60 2.94
CA LYS A 29 9.60 1.87 3.32
C LYS A 29 10.40 2.63 4.37
N VAL A 30 11.35 1.97 5.03
CA VAL A 30 12.26 2.62 5.98
C VAL A 30 13.06 3.69 5.23
N GLY A 31 12.92 4.95 5.66
CA GLY A 31 13.59 6.09 5.04
C GLY A 31 12.90 6.67 3.80
N THR A 32 11.72 6.18 3.41
CA THR A 32 10.92 6.80 2.34
C THR A 32 10.41 8.17 2.82
N PRO A 33 10.61 9.26 2.06
CA PRO A 33 10.15 10.60 2.44
C PRO A 33 8.65 10.63 2.76
N GLY A 34 8.31 11.21 3.90
CA GLY A 34 6.94 11.37 4.35
C GLY A 34 6.22 10.08 4.77
N PHE A 35 6.83 8.89 4.67
CA PHE A 35 6.21 7.64 5.11
C PHE A 35 6.01 7.64 6.62
N VAL A 36 4.80 7.31 7.07
CA VAL A 36 4.41 7.28 8.49
C VAL A 36 4.21 5.84 8.97
N HIS A 37 3.39 5.08 8.24
CA HIS A 37 3.05 3.70 8.59
C HIS A 37 2.50 2.99 7.35
N GLY A 38 2.47 1.66 7.37
CA GLY A 38 1.81 0.91 6.31
C GLY A 38 1.66 -0.55 6.68
N THR A 39 0.75 -1.22 5.99
CA THR A 39 0.56 -2.65 6.09
C THR A 39 0.50 -3.26 4.71
N TRP A 40 0.91 -4.53 4.64
CA TRP A 40 0.72 -5.33 3.47
C TRP A 40 0.33 -6.74 3.87
N THR A 41 -0.77 -7.22 3.31
CA THR A 41 -1.35 -8.52 3.64
C THR A 41 -0.89 -9.59 2.66
N LEU A 42 -0.95 -10.84 3.09
CA LEU A 42 -0.55 -12.01 2.29
C LEU A 42 -1.55 -12.35 1.17
N ASP A 43 -2.67 -11.65 1.08
CA ASP A 43 -3.74 -11.81 0.10
C ASP A 43 -3.85 -10.62 -0.87
N GLY A 44 -2.85 -9.73 -0.89
CA GLY A 44 -2.78 -8.68 -1.90
C GLY A 44 -3.52 -7.39 -1.54
N HIS A 45 -3.55 -6.99 -0.27
CA HIS A 45 -4.07 -5.69 0.17
C HIS A 45 -2.98 -4.86 0.84
N MET A 46 -2.78 -3.65 0.35
CA MET A 46 -1.79 -2.70 0.84
C MET A 46 -2.43 -1.39 1.24
N ILE A 47 -1.98 -0.84 2.38
CA ILE A 47 -2.19 0.55 2.74
C ILE A 47 -0.86 1.14 3.17
N GLN A 48 -0.44 2.25 2.57
CA GLN A 48 0.74 3.01 2.97
C GLN A 48 0.36 4.45 3.26
N VAL A 49 0.58 4.88 4.50
CA VAL A 49 0.23 6.21 5.02
C VAL A 49 1.45 7.11 4.98
N TYR A 50 1.22 8.32 4.47
CA TYR A 50 2.15 9.41 4.34
C TYR A 50 1.65 10.64 5.12
N ALA A 51 2.59 11.48 5.53
CA ALA A 51 2.32 12.71 6.27
C ALA A 51 1.50 13.71 5.44
N ASP A 52 1.76 13.77 4.14
CA ASP A 52 1.19 14.72 3.19
C ASP A 52 0.82 14.06 1.85
N GLU A 53 -0.01 14.75 1.08
CA GLU A 53 -0.52 14.30 -0.22
C GLU A 53 0.60 14.18 -1.26
N GLU A 54 1.56 15.11 -1.24
CA GLU A 54 2.64 15.16 -2.22
C GLU A 54 3.47 13.88 -2.18
N ASN A 55 3.88 13.45 -0.99
CA ASN A 55 4.66 12.23 -0.81
C ASN A 55 3.84 10.97 -1.16
N ALA A 56 2.54 10.94 -0.82
CA ALA A 56 1.66 9.84 -1.22
C ALA A 56 1.55 9.73 -2.75
N ARG A 57 1.30 10.85 -3.44
CA ARG A 57 1.20 10.89 -4.91
C ARG A 57 2.53 10.61 -5.59
N ARG A 58 3.65 11.07 -5.03
CA ARG A 58 5.00 10.75 -5.52
C ARG A 58 5.23 9.24 -5.51
N TYR A 59 4.93 8.58 -4.39
CA TYR A 59 5.06 7.14 -4.29
C TYR A 59 4.12 6.42 -5.25
N HIS A 60 2.84 6.82 -5.29
CA HIS A 60 1.82 6.25 -6.18
C HIS A 60 2.27 6.27 -7.64
N GLY A 61 2.72 7.43 -8.13
CA GLY A 61 3.22 7.58 -9.50
C GLY A 61 4.52 6.82 -9.77
N ALA A 62 5.43 6.75 -8.79
CA ALA A 62 6.69 6.01 -8.94
C ALA A 62 6.46 4.50 -9.14
N MET A 63 5.51 3.89 -8.43
CA MET A 63 5.19 2.47 -8.59
C MET A 63 4.55 2.16 -9.95
N LEU A 64 3.69 3.05 -10.45
CA LEU A 64 3.14 2.95 -11.81
C LEU A 64 4.24 3.01 -12.86
N ALA A 65 5.16 3.98 -12.74
CA ALA A 65 6.27 4.14 -13.67
C ALA A 65 7.22 2.93 -13.69
N GLN A 66 7.34 2.22 -12.55
CA GLN A 66 8.15 1.01 -12.43
C GLN A 66 7.43 -0.27 -12.90
N GLY A 67 6.14 -0.20 -13.23
CA GLY A 67 5.32 -1.39 -13.52
C GLY A 67 5.08 -2.28 -12.30
N ALA A 68 5.33 -1.78 -11.09
CA ALA A 68 5.22 -2.55 -9.85
C ALA A 68 3.77 -2.84 -9.44
N VAL A 69 2.79 -2.14 -10.06
CA VAL A 69 1.36 -2.26 -9.76
C VAL A 69 0.72 -3.43 -10.50
N GLU A 70 1.26 -3.88 -11.64
CA GLU A 70 0.72 -5.01 -12.42
C GLU A 70 1.82 -5.95 -12.90
N PRO A 71 2.53 -6.64 -11.99
CA PRO A 71 3.46 -7.69 -12.38
C PRO A 71 2.71 -8.90 -12.97
N GLN A 72 3.43 -9.75 -13.71
CA GLN A 72 2.84 -10.94 -14.32
C GLN A 72 2.13 -11.83 -13.27
N GLY A 73 0.91 -12.28 -13.59
CA GLY A 73 0.10 -13.11 -12.69
C GLY A 73 -0.65 -12.31 -11.61
N VAL A 74 -0.60 -10.99 -11.66
CA VAL A 74 -1.29 -10.09 -10.72
C VAL A 74 -2.09 -9.05 -11.50
N ARG A 75 -3.35 -8.87 -11.14
CA ARG A 75 -4.23 -7.84 -11.71
C ARG A 75 -4.53 -6.80 -10.66
N CYS A 76 -4.28 -5.53 -10.96
CA CYS A 76 -4.66 -4.47 -10.05
C CYS A 76 -6.17 -4.23 -10.10
N VAL A 77 -6.81 -4.22 -8.93
CA VAL A 77 -8.23 -3.91 -8.76
C VAL A 77 -8.39 -2.49 -8.22
N VAL A 78 -7.52 -2.09 -7.29
CA VAL A 78 -7.50 -0.74 -6.71
C VAL A 78 -6.07 -0.25 -6.65
N TRP A 79 -5.83 0.97 -7.14
CA TRP A 79 -4.59 1.70 -6.97
C TRP A 79 -4.88 3.20 -6.83
N ASP A 80 -5.08 3.67 -5.60
CA ASP A 80 -5.61 5.01 -5.35
C ASP A 80 -4.88 5.75 -4.21
N VAL A 81 -5.07 7.06 -4.16
CA VAL A 81 -4.57 7.96 -3.11
C VAL A 81 -5.75 8.65 -2.43
N ALA A 82 -5.91 8.43 -1.13
CA ALA A 82 -7.02 8.95 -0.34
C ALA A 82 -6.54 9.73 0.89
N GLU A 83 -7.26 10.77 1.29
CA GLU A 83 -7.02 11.45 2.57
C GLU A 83 -7.40 10.52 3.73
N VAL A 84 -6.53 10.44 4.74
CA VAL A 84 -6.78 9.73 5.99
C VAL A 84 -7.28 10.76 7.01
N GLY A 85 -8.60 10.81 7.16
CA GLY A 85 -9.26 11.65 8.16
C GLY A 85 -10.77 11.83 7.92
N ALA A 86 -11.58 11.05 8.62
CA ALA A 86 -12.85 11.48 9.22
C ALA A 86 -13.23 10.45 10.31
N GLU A 87 -12.96 10.84 11.56
CA GLU A 87 -13.49 10.33 12.84
C GLU A 87 -13.51 8.81 13.10
N SER A 88 -12.53 8.32 13.88
CA SER A 88 -12.81 7.25 14.85
C SER A 88 -13.18 7.91 16.17
N SER A 89 -14.48 8.06 16.44
CA SER A 89 -14.97 8.26 17.80
C SER A 89 -14.81 6.93 18.52
N ALA A 90 -13.61 6.62 19.02
CA ALA A 90 -13.48 5.54 19.98
C ALA A 90 -14.43 5.87 21.14
N PRO A 91 -15.36 4.99 21.51
CA PRO A 91 -16.27 5.28 22.62
C PRO A 91 -15.43 5.52 23.88
N ASP A 92 -15.67 6.65 24.54
CA ASP A 92 -15.10 6.92 25.85
C ASP A 92 -15.50 5.77 26.78
N ARG A 93 -14.49 5.04 27.26
CA ARG A 93 -14.67 4.02 28.27
C ARG A 93 -15.02 4.73 29.58
N THR A 94 -16.33 4.85 29.84
CA THR A 94 -16.88 5.18 31.16
C THR A 94 -16.90 3.96 32.06
#